data_AF-A0A7V9SN50-F1
#
_entry.id   AF-A0A7V9SN50-F1
#
_cell.length_a   1.000
_cell.length_b   1.000
_cell.length_c   1.000
_cell.angle_alpha   90.00
_cell.angle_beta   90.00
_cell.angle_gamma   90.00
#
_symmetry.space_group_name_H-M   'P 1'
#
loop_
_entity.id
_entity.type
_entity.pdbx_description
1 polymer ?
#
loop_
_entity_poly.entity_id
_entity_poly.type
_entity_poly.pdbx_seq_one_letter_code
_entity_poly.pdbx_strand_id
1 'polypeptide(L)'
;MSTTVIWSPVLMERPDGTRYGIHTYYQRHGIGGWQRIELQGGIEHPDGRREPWAALVPRAEVRDDNRRLSSATFDFTMTDGSARPITVTAVGDTGFHLGTGLYFGFDGHWHGEWRGDLHVDGEHVDDCTEPSTAKRIHQIRDNVVRIDDPVGGGVGYGNLQTIFAGPHPDIGLTEDASFM
;
A
#
# COMPACT_ATOMS: atom_id res chain seq x y z
N MET A 1 7.62 -18.36 -2.59
CA MET A 1 6.68 -17.57 -3.44
C MET A 1 6.68 -16.17 -2.86
N SER A 2 6.65 -15.12 -3.68
CA SER A 2 6.54 -13.75 -3.18
C SER A 2 5.28 -13.08 -3.71
N THR A 3 4.67 -12.23 -2.89
CA THR A 3 3.51 -11.44 -3.24
C THR A 3 3.72 -10.01 -2.76
N THR A 4 3.66 -9.09 -3.72
CA THR A 4 3.60 -7.65 -3.45
C THR A 4 2.23 -7.14 -3.86
N VAL A 5 1.52 -6.48 -2.96
CA VAL A 5 0.30 -5.73 -3.28
C VAL A 5 0.49 -4.29 -2.83
N ILE A 6 0.10 -3.34 -3.68
CA ILE A 6 0.06 -1.92 -3.37
C ILE A 6 -1.31 -1.41 -3.80
N TRP A 7 -2.01 -0.74 -2.88
CA TRP A 7 -3.23 -0.01 -3.18
C TRP A 7 -3.13 1.39 -2.59
N SER A 8 -3.31 2.43 -3.41
CA SER A 8 -3.11 3.81 -2.97
C SER A 8 -3.97 4.82 -3.73
N PRO A 9 -4.97 5.42 -3.06
CA PRO A 9 -5.61 6.66 -3.50
C PRO A 9 -4.95 7.87 -2.85
N VAL A 10 -4.68 8.90 -3.65
CA VAL A 10 -4.01 10.12 -3.20
C VAL A 10 -4.62 11.33 -3.90
N LEU A 11 -4.93 12.38 -3.13
CA LEU A 11 -5.25 13.69 -3.68
C LEU A 11 -3.99 14.55 -3.71
N MET A 12 -3.63 15.02 -4.90
CA MET A 12 -2.47 15.86 -5.15
C MET A 12 -2.89 17.31 -5.32
N GLU A 13 -2.08 18.24 -4.84
CA GLU A 13 -2.25 19.69 -5.03
C GLU A 13 -0.95 20.30 -5.58
N ARG A 14 -1.09 21.16 -6.59
CA ARG A 14 0.00 21.95 -7.17
C ARG A 14 0.19 23.29 -6.43
N PRO A 15 1.32 23.98 -6.61
CA PRO A 15 1.54 25.31 -6.01
C PRO A 15 0.49 26.36 -6.36
N ASP A 16 -0.17 26.23 -7.52
CA ASP A 16 -1.26 27.12 -7.97
C ASP A 16 -2.63 26.78 -7.37
N GLY A 17 -2.71 25.75 -6.51
CA GLY A 17 -3.94 25.27 -5.87
C GLY A 17 -4.77 24.32 -6.73
N THR A 18 -4.37 24.05 -7.99
CA THR A 18 -5.06 23.05 -8.82
C THR A 18 -4.79 21.64 -8.31
N ARG A 19 -5.77 20.74 -8.48
CA ARG A 19 -5.73 19.39 -7.92
C ARG A 19 -5.86 18.31 -8.99
N TYR A 20 -5.35 17.13 -8.66
CA TYR A 20 -5.51 15.90 -9.44
C TYR A 20 -5.42 14.69 -8.50
N GLY A 21 -5.99 13.57 -8.90
CA GLY A 21 -5.89 12.29 -8.21
C GLY A 21 -4.72 11.47 -8.74
N ILE A 22 -4.14 10.68 -7.85
CA ILE A 22 -3.30 9.54 -8.20
C ILE A 22 -3.97 8.31 -7.59
N HIS A 23 -4.23 7.31 -8.41
CA HIS A 23 -4.62 5.99 -7.93
C HIS A 23 -3.63 4.95 -8.43
N THR A 24 -3.24 4.02 -7.57
CA THR A 24 -2.42 2.87 -7.92
C THR A 24 -3.01 1.62 -7.30
N TYR A 25 -3.25 0.60 -8.13
CA TYR A 25 -3.45 -0.76 -7.67
C TYR A 25 -2.47 -1.66 -8.41
N TYR A 26 -1.54 -2.26 -7.67
CA TYR A 26 -0.49 -3.11 -8.21
C TYR A 26 -0.49 -4.43 -7.44
N GLN A 27 -0.46 -5.53 -8.18
CA GLN A 27 -0.25 -6.86 -7.64
C GLN A 27 0.86 -7.54 -8.42
N ARG A 28 1.83 -8.11 -7.70
CA ARG A 28 2.86 -8.95 -8.26
C ARG A 28 2.92 -10.25 -7.49
N HIS A 29 2.78 -11.36 -8.18
CA HIS A 29 2.93 -12.70 -7.62
C HIS A 29 4.08 -13.40 -8.33
N GLY A 30 5.11 -13.79 -7.58
CA GLY A 30 6.32 -14.45 -8.07
C GLY A 30 6.48 -15.88 -7.56
N ILE A 31 6.79 -16.81 -8.46
CA ILE A 31 7.10 -18.21 -8.13
C ILE A 31 8.32 -18.64 -8.97
N GLY A 32 9.47 -18.83 -8.31
CA GLY A 32 10.72 -19.12 -9.00
C GLY A 32 11.08 -17.99 -9.98
N GLY A 33 11.35 -18.34 -11.25
CA GLY A 33 11.62 -17.36 -12.30
C GLY A 33 10.38 -16.75 -12.98
N TRP A 34 9.17 -17.15 -12.57
CA TRP A 34 7.93 -16.66 -13.15
C TRP A 34 7.29 -15.58 -12.28
N GLN A 35 6.64 -14.61 -12.92
CA GLN A 35 5.82 -13.61 -12.24
C GLN A 35 4.57 -13.25 -13.05
N ARG A 36 3.49 -12.94 -12.35
CA ARG A 36 2.32 -12.23 -12.88
C ARG A 36 2.24 -10.86 -12.23
N ILE A 37 2.06 -9.84 -13.06
CA ILE A 37 1.82 -8.46 -12.62
C ILE A 37 0.45 -8.02 -13.12
N GLU A 38 -0.31 -7.39 -12.22
CA GLU A 38 -1.52 -6.64 -12.53
C GLU A 38 -1.32 -5.20 -12.06
N LEU A 39 -1.62 -4.24 -12.92
CA LEU A 39 -1.48 -2.82 -12.64
C LEU A 39 -2.71 -2.08 -13.15
N GLN A 40 -3.31 -1.29 -12.28
CA GLN A 40 -4.43 -0.41 -12.57
C GLN A 40 -4.19 0.95 -11.92
N GLY A 41 -4.97 1.94 -12.35
CA GLY A 41 -4.86 3.31 -11.90
C GLY A 41 -4.07 4.20 -12.86
N GLY A 42 -3.78 5.41 -12.41
CA GLY A 42 -3.24 6.47 -13.23
C GLY A 42 -3.32 7.83 -12.54
N ILE A 43 -3.16 8.86 -13.35
CA ILE A 43 -3.56 10.22 -13.01
C ILE A 43 -5.04 10.39 -13.30
N GLU A 44 -5.77 10.96 -12.36
CA GLU A 44 -7.18 11.32 -12.52
C GLU A 44 -7.34 12.84 -12.43
N HIS A 45 -8.05 13.43 -13.38
CA HIS A 45 -8.25 14.88 -13.43
C HIS A 45 -9.69 15.25 -13.01
N PRO A 46 -9.92 16.46 -12.46
CA PRO A 46 -11.26 16.90 -12.05
C PRO A 46 -12.30 16.91 -13.18
N ASP A 47 -11.87 16.99 -14.44
CA ASP A 47 -12.72 16.94 -15.64
C ASP A 47 -13.09 15.50 -16.06
N GLY A 48 -12.67 14.48 -15.28
CA GLY A 48 -12.93 13.07 -15.55
C GLY A 48 -11.93 12.41 -16.49
N ARG A 49 -10.95 13.14 -17.03
CA ARG A 49 -9.88 12.56 -17.84
C ARG A 49 -8.97 11.69 -16.98
N ARG A 50 -8.47 10.60 -17.57
CA ARG A 50 -7.55 9.66 -16.93
C ARG A 50 -6.33 9.42 -17.80
N GLU A 51 -5.16 9.37 -17.18
CA GLU A 51 -3.88 8.98 -17.81
C GLU A 51 -3.37 7.72 -17.11
N PRO A 52 -3.59 6.52 -17.68
CA PRO A 52 -3.29 5.26 -17.01
C PRO A 52 -1.78 4.97 -16.94
N TRP A 53 -1.40 4.17 -15.95
CA TRP A 53 -0.06 3.58 -15.87
C TRP A 53 0.11 2.47 -16.92
N ALA A 54 1.30 2.38 -17.51
CA ALA A 54 1.71 1.25 -18.35
C ALA A 54 2.56 0.23 -17.58
N ALA A 55 3.41 0.70 -16.67
CA ALA A 55 4.24 -0.15 -15.82
C ALA A 55 4.56 0.55 -14.49
N LEU A 56 4.95 -0.25 -13.50
CA LEU A 56 5.44 0.20 -12.20
C LEU A 56 6.60 -0.69 -11.76
N VAL A 57 7.70 -0.07 -11.35
CA VAL A 57 8.77 -0.69 -10.56
C VAL A 57 8.77 -0.05 -9.17
N PRO A 58 8.31 -0.75 -8.12
CA PRO A 58 8.36 -0.24 -6.76
C PRO A 58 9.73 -0.51 -6.12
N ARG A 59 10.36 0.53 -5.60
CA ARG A 59 11.54 0.43 -4.71
C ARG A 59 11.13 0.90 -3.33
N ALA A 60 10.84 -0.05 -2.45
CA ALA A 60 10.27 0.24 -1.13
C ALA A 60 11.27 -0.09 -0.02
N GLU A 61 11.28 0.76 1.00
CA GLU A 61 11.94 0.51 2.28
C GLU A 61 10.91 -0.09 3.24
N VAL A 62 11.09 -1.38 3.54
CA VAL A 62 10.15 -2.16 4.32
C VAL A 62 10.92 -2.87 5.43
N ARG A 63 10.40 -2.79 6.65
CA ARG A 63 10.94 -3.54 7.79
C ARG A 63 10.64 -5.03 7.64
N ASP A 64 11.66 -5.88 7.79
CA ASP A 64 11.48 -7.32 7.67
C ASP A 64 10.58 -7.90 8.76
N ASP A 65 10.78 -7.45 10.01
CA ASP A 65 10.14 -7.99 11.21
C ASP A 65 8.64 -7.70 11.32
N ASN A 66 8.18 -6.56 10.79
CA ASN A 66 6.78 -6.13 10.91
C ASN A 66 6.10 -5.77 9.58
N ARG A 67 6.81 -5.88 8.45
CA ARG A 67 6.34 -5.57 7.09
C ARG A 67 5.86 -4.14 6.87
N ARG A 68 6.23 -3.21 7.75
CA ARG A 68 5.86 -1.80 7.63
C ARG A 68 6.75 -1.09 6.62
N LEU A 69 6.11 -0.41 5.67
CA LEU A 69 6.76 0.49 4.73
C LEU A 69 7.00 1.87 5.37
N SER A 70 8.22 2.39 5.26
CA SER A 70 8.60 3.74 5.71
C SER A 70 8.69 4.73 4.55
N SER A 71 9.20 4.29 3.40
CA SER A 71 9.29 5.09 2.18
C SER A 71 9.31 4.21 0.94
N ALA A 72 9.08 4.82 -0.23
CA ALA A 72 9.31 4.17 -1.51
C ALA A 72 9.59 5.20 -2.61
N THR A 73 10.27 4.77 -3.67
CA THR A 73 10.16 5.39 -4.98
C THR A 73 9.37 4.46 -5.89
N PHE A 74 8.32 4.98 -6.50
CA PHE A 74 7.56 4.30 -7.53
C PHE A 74 7.97 4.85 -8.89
N ASP A 75 8.66 4.04 -9.70
CA ASP A 75 8.93 4.41 -11.08
C ASP A 75 7.78 3.96 -11.96
N PHE A 76 6.87 4.88 -12.26
CA PHE A 76 5.84 4.64 -13.23
C PHE A 76 6.37 4.89 -14.64
N THR A 77 5.89 4.08 -15.58
CA THR A 77 5.91 4.39 -17.01
C THR A 77 4.49 4.70 -17.45
N MET A 78 4.29 5.81 -18.14
CA MET A 78 3.02 6.22 -18.73
C MET A 78 2.73 5.42 -20.01
N THR A 79 1.49 5.43 -20.49
CA THR A 79 1.13 4.75 -21.76
C THR A 79 1.80 5.32 -23.01
N ASP A 80 2.30 6.54 -22.96
CA ASP A 80 3.10 7.14 -24.04
C ASP A 80 4.61 6.77 -23.93
N GLY A 81 4.98 5.98 -22.91
CA GLY A 81 6.36 5.56 -22.64
C GLY A 81 7.16 6.55 -21.80
N SER A 82 6.61 7.72 -21.45
CA SER A 82 7.29 8.67 -20.56
C SER A 82 7.42 8.14 -19.13
N ALA A 83 8.47 8.58 -18.43
CA ALA A 83 8.70 8.20 -17.04
C ALA A 83 8.01 9.18 -16.07
N ARG A 84 7.44 8.64 -14.99
CA ARG A 84 6.85 9.41 -13.89
C ARG A 84 7.29 8.86 -12.53
N PRO A 85 8.51 9.20 -12.07
CA PRO A 85 8.98 8.79 -10.75
C PRO A 85 8.20 9.55 -9.68
N ILE A 86 7.72 8.82 -8.67
CA ILE A 86 6.97 9.36 -7.54
C ILE A 86 7.67 8.94 -6.25
N THR A 87 7.85 9.89 -5.33
CA THR A 87 8.40 9.61 -4.00
C THR A 87 7.26 9.47 -3.00
N VAL A 88 7.36 8.46 -2.15
CA VAL A 88 6.41 8.13 -1.10
C VAL A 88 7.12 8.15 0.24
N THR A 89 6.55 8.81 1.23
CA THR A 89 7.09 8.86 2.60
C THR A 89 5.95 8.68 3.60
N ALA A 90 6.08 7.74 4.53
CA ALA A 90 5.15 7.61 5.63
C ALA A 90 5.14 8.91 6.45
N VAL A 91 3.95 9.44 6.76
CA VAL A 91 3.81 10.69 7.53
C VAL A 91 4.23 10.50 8.99
N GLY A 92 4.19 9.26 9.48
CA GLY A 92 4.66 8.94 10.81
C GLY A 92 4.65 7.44 11.09
N ASP A 93 4.68 7.12 12.39
CA ASP A 93 4.67 5.74 12.88
C ASP A 93 3.30 5.09 12.98
N THR A 94 2.26 5.89 12.70
CA THR A 94 0.87 5.49 12.80
C THR A 94 0.34 4.90 11.49
N GLY A 95 -0.61 4.00 11.63
CA GLY A 95 -1.38 3.42 10.54
C GLY A 95 -2.47 2.52 11.12
N PHE A 96 -3.59 2.37 10.41
CA PHE A 96 -4.70 1.54 10.89
C PHE A 96 -4.53 0.11 10.39
N HIS A 97 -4.27 -0.84 11.27
CA HIS A 97 -4.22 -2.25 10.89
C HIS A 97 -5.59 -2.72 10.45
N LEU A 98 -5.65 -3.36 9.28
CA LEU A 98 -6.94 -3.81 8.74
C LEU A 98 -7.36 -5.18 9.29
N GLY A 99 -6.44 -5.95 9.89
CA GLY A 99 -6.79 -7.20 10.55
C GLY A 99 -7.79 -6.99 11.70
N THR A 100 -7.64 -5.93 12.50
CA THR A 100 -8.63 -5.60 13.54
C THR A 100 -9.97 -5.11 12.95
N GLY A 101 -9.96 -4.65 11.70
CA GLY A 101 -11.16 -4.45 10.88
C GLY A 101 -11.70 -5.73 10.23
N LEU A 102 -11.22 -6.90 10.66
CA LEU A 102 -11.57 -8.24 10.16
C LEU A 102 -11.12 -8.55 8.72
N TYR A 103 -10.25 -7.73 8.11
CA TYR A 103 -9.68 -8.03 6.80
C TYR A 103 -8.76 -9.24 6.89
N PHE A 104 -9.02 -10.25 6.05
CA PHE A 104 -8.38 -11.57 6.08
C PHE A 104 -8.62 -12.37 7.36
N GLY A 105 -9.60 -11.94 8.17
CA GLY A 105 -10.04 -12.64 9.37
C GLY A 105 -9.31 -12.22 10.65
N PHE A 106 -9.98 -12.21 11.79
CA PHE A 106 -9.35 -11.89 13.07
C PHE A 106 -10.16 -12.49 14.22
N ASP A 107 -9.49 -13.19 15.13
CA ASP A 107 -10.10 -13.88 16.29
C ASP A 107 -11.36 -14.69 15.95
N GLY A 108 -11.34 -15.37 14.79
CA GLY A 108 -12.42 -16.26 14.31
C GLY A 108 -13.49 -15.59 13.45
N HIS A 109 -13.35 -14.29 13.18
CA HIS A 109 -14.37 -13.48 12.50
C HIS A 109 -13.86 -12.85 11.21
N TRP A 110 -14.78 -12.46 10.32
CA TRP A 110 -14.43 -12.01 8.97
C TRP A 110 -15.13 -10.71 8.58
N HIS A 111 -14.45 -9.88 7.79
CA HIS A 111 -15.03 -8.65 7.27
C HIS A 111 -16.28 -8.95 6.43
N GLY A 112 -17.39 -8.29 6.76
CA GLY A 112 -18.71 -8.50 6.12
C GLY A 112 -19.54 -9.65 6.70
N GLU A 113 -19.07 -10.31 7.77
CA GLU A 113 -19.84 -11.33 8.49
C GLU A 113 -21.11 -10.75 9.14
N TRP A 114 -22.24 -11.47 9.02
CA TRP A 114 -23.44 -11.15 9.78
C TRP A 114 -23.29 -11.55 11.25
N ARG A 115 -23.46 -10.61 12.18
CA ARG A 115 -23.24 -10.80 13.63
C ARG A 115 -24.51 -10.71 14.48
N GLY A 116 -25.68 -10.74 13.84
CA GLY A 116 -26.97 -10.43 14.47
C GLY A 116 -27.34 -8.96 14.33
N ASP A 117 -28.55 -8.61 14.77
CA ASP A 117 -29.15 -7.28 14.57
C ASP A 117 -28.33 -6.15 15.24
N LEU A 118 -27.69 -6.44 16.37
CA LEU A 118 -26.74 -5.57 17.02
C LEU A 118 -25.62 -6.41 17.64
N HIS A 119 -24.39 -6.09 17.26
CA HIS A 119 -23.19 -6.67 17.85
C HIS A 119 -22.25 -5.53 18.25
N VAL A 120 -21.84 -5.51 19.52
CA VAL A 120 -20.93 -4.50 20.07
C VAL A 120 -19.69 -5.24 20.53
N ASP A 121 -18.54 -4.81 20.01
CA ASP A 121 -17.23 -5.41 20.27
C ASP A 121 -16.16 -4.33 20.15
N GLY A 122 -14.95 -4.62 20.62
CA GLY A 122 -13.80 -3.74 20.52
C GLY A 122 -12.54 -4.36 21.11
N GLU A 123 -11.41 -4.04 20.49
CA GLU A 123 -10.09 -4.48 20.92
C GLU A 123 -9.22 -3.23 21.14
N HIS A 124 -8.42 -3.24 22.21
CA HIS A 124 -7.34 -2.27 22.39
C HIS A 124 -6.00 -2.98 22.23
N VAL A 125 -5.16 -2.46 21.34
CA VAL A 125 -3.82 -2.97 21.10
C VAL A 125 -2.83 -1.88 21.50
N ASP A 126 -2.05 -2.14 22.57
CA ASP A 126 -1.16 -1.15 23.18
C ASP A 126 -0.04 -0.70 22.24
N ASP A 127 0.59 -1.65 21.52
CA ASP A 127 1.68 -1.39 20.58
C ASP A 127 1.58 -2.25 19.32
N CYS A 128 1.16 -1.62 18.23
CA CYS A 128 1.05 -2.22 16.89
C CYS A 128 2.39 -2.33 16.14
N THR A 129 3.50 -1.86 16.71
CA THR A 129 4.83 -1.91 16.10
C THR A 129 5.59 -3.18 16.49
N GLU A 130 5.23 -3.80 17.61
CA GLU A 130 5.77 -5.07 18.07
C GLU A 130 5.54 -6.19 17.03
N PRO A 131 6.59 -6.93 16.63
CA PRO A 131 6.47 -7.97 15.59
C PRO A 131 5.43 -9.05 15.90
N SER A 132 5.31 -9.48 17.15
CA SER A 132 4.31 -10.48 17.57
C SER A 132 2.89 -9.93 17.47
N THR A 133 2.69 -8.66 17.81
CA THR A 133 1.41 -7.98 17.65
C THR A 133 1.05 -7.88 16.17
N ALA A 134 1.95 -7.37 15.33
CA ALA A 134 1.71 -7.24 13.89
C ALA A 134 1.33 -8.58 13.23
N LYS A 135 1.94 -9.69 13.67
CA LYS A 135 1.58 -11.04 13.22
C LYS A 135 0.17 -11.48 13.63
N ARG A 136 -0.34 -11.04 14.78
CA ARG A 136 -1.72 -11.31 15.23
C ARG A 136 -2.74 -10.46 14.46
N ILE A 137 -2.43 -9.19 14.23
CA ILE A 137 -3.38 -8.20 13.67
C ILE A 137 -3.16 -7.90 12.18
N HIS A 138 -2.37 -8.74 11.51
CA HIS A 138 -2.03 -8.70 10.10
C HIS A 138 -1.11 -7.53 9.68
N GLN A 139 -0.38 -7.72 8.58
CA GLN A 139 0.58 -6.73 8.08
C GLN A 139 -0.08 -5.54 7.38
N ILE A 140 -1.33 -5.70 6.92
CA ILE A 140 -1.99 -4.70 6.10
C ILE A 140 -2.39 -3.52 6.97
N ARG A 141 -1.96 -2.33 6.54
CA ARG A 141 -2.21 -1.08 7.21
C ARG A 141 -2.73 -0.05 6.24
N ASP A 142 -3.65 0.79 6.68
CA ASP A 142 -3.83 2.11 6.10
C ASP A 142 -2.65 2.99 6.56
N ASN A 143 -1.60 3.03 5.74
CA ASN A 143 -0.43 3.84 6.00
C ASN A 143 -0.65 5.23 5.41
N VAL A 144 -0.70 6.27 6.26
CA VAL A 144 -0.83 7.65 5.78
C VAL A 144 0.51 8.07 5.20
N VAL A 145 0.51 8.41 3.91
CA VAL A 145 1.72 8.77 3.18
C VAL A 145 1.62 10.17 2.59
N ARG A 146 2.77 10.83 2.55
CA ARG A 146 3.02 12.01 1.71
C ARG A 146 3.60 11.53 0.39
N ILE A 147 3.12 12.13 -0.70
CA ILE A 147 3.51 11.83 -2.07
C ILE A 147 4.08 13.09 -2.71
N ASP A 148 5.26 12.96 -3.32
CA ASP A 148 5.84 13.97 -4.20
C ASP A 148 5.81 13.47 -5.65
N ASP A 149 5.13 14.21 -6.52
CA ASP A 149 5.15 13.98 -7.96
C ASP A 149 5.89 15.15 -8.65
N PRO A 150 7.20 15.02 -8.91
CA PRO A 150 8.00 16.06 -9.53
C PRO A 150 7.59 16.35 -10.99
N VAL A 151 6.97 15.40 -11.69
CA VAL A 151 6.53 15.60 -13.09
C VAL A 151 5.18 16.32 -13.12
N GLY A 152 4.25 15.90 -12.29
CA GLY A 152 2.95 16.57 -12.11
C GLY A 152 3.03 17.89 -11.36
N GLY A 153 4.15 18.14 -10.69
CA GLY A 153 4.44 19.35 -9.89
C GLY A 153 3.64 19.43 -8.59
N GLY A 154 3.08 18.32 -8.12
CA GLY A 154 2.16 18.31 -6.98
C GLY A 154 2.70 17.55 -5.79
N VAL A 155 2.19 17.92 -4.61
CA VAL A 155 2.36 17.19 -3.36
C VAL A 155 0.98 16.74 -2.89
N GLY A 156 0.88 15.51 -2.39
CA GLY A 156 -0.37 14.98 -1.91
C GLY A 156 -0.21 14.17 -0.64
N TYR A 157 -1.35 13.90 -0.02
CA TYR A 157 -1.46 13.00 1.12
C TYR A 157 -2.55 11.98 0.82
N GLY A 158 -2.30 10.73 1.18
CA GLY A 158 -3.20 9.66 0.86
C GLY A 158 -2.97 8.43 1.71
N ASN A 159 -3.71 7.38 1.37
CA ASN A 159 -3.55 6.08 1.97
C ASN A 159 -2.63 5.22 1.08
N LEU A 160 -1.79 4.40 1.70
CA LEU A 160 -1.03 3.35 1.05
C LEU A 160 -1.19 2.05 1.83
N GLN A 161 -1.94 1.12 1.26
CA GLN A 161 -2.04 -0.24 1.75
C GLN A 161 -1.02 -1.11 1.01
N THR A 162 -0.23 -1.87 1.77
CA THR A 162 0.76 -2.78 1.20
C THR A 162 0.67 -4.19 1.78
N ILE A 163 0.97 -5.17 0.94
CA ILE A 163 1.31 -6.54 1.34
C ILE A 163 2.70 -6.85 0.76
N PHE A 164 3.61 -7.31 1.60
CA PHE A 164 4.87 -7.93 1.22
C PHE A 164 4.94 -9.32 1.86
N ALA A 165 4.31 -10.30 1.24
CA ALA A 165 4.27 -11.69 1.72
C ALA A 165 5.30 -12.57 0.98
N GLY A 166 5.95 -13.45 1.72
CA GLY A 166 7.08 -14.24 1.27
C GLY A 166 8.39 -13.44 1.21
N PRO A 167 9.45 -14.01 0.63
CA PRO A 167 10.77 -13.41 0.64
C PRO A 167 10.87 -12.36 -0.48
N HIS A 168 11.47 -11.21 -0.17
CA HIS A 168 11.86 -10.20 -1.17
C HIS A 168 13.35 -9.87 -0.96
N PRO A 169 14.26 -10.72 -1.46
CA PRO A 169 15.70 -10.60 -1.19
C PRO A 169 16.28 -9.24 -1.62
N ASP A 170 15.78 -8.68 -2.72
CA ASP A 170 16.24 -7.40 -3.28
C ASP A 170 16.04 -6.21 -2.33
N ILE A 171 15.11 -6.33 -1.38
CA ILE A 171 14.82 -5.34 -0.34
C ILE A 171 14.99 -5.91 1.08
N GLY A 172 15.72 -7.03 1.21
CA GLY A 172 16.09 -7.60 2.51
C GLY A 172 14.99 -8.33 3.28
N LEU A 173 13.88 -8.69 2.64
CA LEU A 173 12.76 -9.39 3.29
C LEU A 173 12.92 -10.91 3.26
N THR A 174 12.81 -11.56 4.41
CA THR A 174 13.05 -13.01 4.60
C THR A 174 11.76 -13.83 4.61
N GLU A 175 11.84 -15.14 4.34
CA GLU A 175 10.68 -16.04 4.47
C GLU A 175 10.25 -16.22 5.93
N ASP A 176 11.21 -16.35 6.86
CA ASP A 176 10.94 -16.59 8.29
C ASP A 176 10.14 -15.46 8.95
N ALA A 177 10.33 -14.22 8.49
CA ALA A 177 9.57 -13.06 8.93
C ALA A 177 8.27 -12.83 8.14
N SER A 178 7.93 -13.69 7.17
CA SER A 178 6.71 -13.57 6.37
C SER A 178 5.48 -13.94 7.19
N PHE A 179 4.44 -13.12 7.06
CA PHE A 179 3.11 -13.38 7.61
C PHE A 179 2.07 -12.66 6.75
N MET A 180 0.80 -12.94 6.99
CA MET A 180 -0.31 -12.11 6.51
C MET A 180 -0.96 -11.44 7.70
#